data_AF-A0A4R2J0D1-F1
#
_entry.id   AF-A0A4R2J0D1-F1
#
_cell.length_a   1.000
_cell.length_b   1.000
_cell.length_c   1.000
_cell.angle_alpha   90.00
_cell.angle_beta   90.00
_cell.angle_gamma   90.00
#
_symmetry.space_group_name_H-M   'P 1'
#
loop_
_entity.id
_entity.type
_entity.pdbx_description
1 polymer ?
#
loop_
_entity_poly.entity_id
_entity_poly.type
_entity_poly.pdbx_seq_one_letter_code
_entity_poly.pdbx_strand_id
1 'polypeptide(L)'
;MTTSSTAAIADVLDCGHPPTPDPTGVGAGRAIDPHTGATSCYPCSDERARDAMTRANTFVAYVSTHGDTLTTWPGGHLATIDPADTHQTGRRTYTPSGGMWTRHVWHATDIDGGRWTGVNGGPGLVIRVHRLRACTWQTKFGNGRDPRYCHRRATHAGQGGAVDLYCRTHARQVFDLYGWTTTALPPRTLARPGA
;
A
#
# COMPACT_ATOMS: atom_id res chain seq x y z
N MET A 1 38.64 35.92 -24.69
CA MET A 1 37.76 35.80 -23.51
C MET A 1 36.97 34.52 -23.66
N THR A 2 37.42 33.46 -23.01
CA THR A 2 36.74 32.17 -22.97
C THR A 2 35.67 32.26 -21.89
N THR A 3 34.41 32.37 -22.30
CA THR A 3 33.26 32.26 -21.40
C THR A 3 33.16 30.80 -20.94
N SER A 4 33.78 30.49 -19.80
CA SER A 4 33.46 29.29 -19.04
C SER A 4 31.99 29.40 -18.64
N SER A 5 31.12 28.73 -19.39
CA SER A 5 29.75 28.49 -18.96
C SER A 5 29.83 27.47 -17.84
N THR A 6 29.79 27.95 -16.61
CA THR A 6 29.57 27.12 -15.43
C THR A 6 28.18 26.52 -15.60
N ALA A 7 28.12 25.28 -16.11
CA ALA A 7 26.87 24.53 -16.12
C ALA A 7 26.33 24.54 -14.68
N ALA A 8 25.12 25.04 -14.48
CA ALA A 8 24.45 24.95 -13.20
C ALA A 8 24.49 23.48 -12.78
N ILE A 9 25.16 23.19 -11.67
CA ILE A 9 25.09 21.87 -11.05
C ILE A 9 23.61 21.73 -10.72
N ALA A 10 22.88 20.93 -11.50
CA ALA A 10 21.50 20.61 -11.19
C ALA A 10 21.49 20.11 -9.74
N ASP A 11 20.71 20.73 -8.86
CA ASP A 11 20.68 20.41 -7.43
C ASP A 11 20.49 18.90 -7.25
N VAL A 12 21.57 18.19 -6.95
CA VAL A 12 21.53 16.74 -6.79
C VAL A 12 20.85 16.45 -5.45
N LEU A 13 19.79 15.66 -5.49
CA LEU A 13 19.03 15.27 -4.29
C LEU A 13 19.80 14.23 -3.48
N ASP A 14 19.38 13.96 -2.24
CA ASP A 14 20.05 12.97 -1.36
C ASP A 14 20.01 11.54 -1.92
N CYS A 15 19.11 11.26 -2.87
CA CYS A 15 19.09 10.00 -3.61
C CYS A 15 20.11 9.91 -4.77
N GLY A 16 20.94 10.94 -4.99
CA GLY A 16 21.96 10.98 -6.04
C GLY A 16 21.43 11.30 -7.44
N HIS A 17 20.15 11.65 -7.57
CA HIS A 17 19.50 11.99 -8.85
C HIS A 17 19.11 13.47 -8.90
N PRO A 18 19.04 14.07 -10.09
CA PRO A 18 18.45 15.39 -10.24
C PRO A 18 16.94 15.36 -9.89
N PRO A 19 16.33 16.52 -9.61
CA PRO A 19 14.89 16.62 -9.42
C PRO A 19 14.15 16.15 -10.67
N THR A 20 13.00 15.50 -10.47
CA THR A 20 12.15 15.09 -11.57
C THR A 20 11.67 16.33 -12.32
N PRO A 21 11.93 16.43 -13.64
CA PRO A 21 11.46 17.56 -14.43
C PRO A 21 9.93 17.65 -14.34
N ASP A 22 9.42 18.81 -13.94
CA ASP A 22 7.98 19.09 -13.96
C ASP A 22 7.70 20.18 -14.99
N PRO A 23 7.23 19.83 -16.19
CA PRO A 23 6.91 20.81 -17.23
C PRO A 23 5.68 21.66 -16.89
N THR A 24 4.89 21.27 -15.89
CA THR A 24 3.71 22.01 -15.44
C THR A 24 4.01 23.04 -14.36
N GLY A 25 5.17 22.91 -13.67
CA GLY A 25 5.60 23.79 -12.59
C GLY A 25 4.77 23.72 -11.31
N VAL A 26 3.91 22.70 -11.17
CA VAL A 26 2.99 22.53 -10.02
C VAL A 26 3.66 21.78 -8.86
N GLY A 27 4.57 20.87 -9.18
CA GLY A 27 5.32 20.04 -8.24
C GLY A 27 6.71 20.60 -7.92
N ALA A 28 7.23 20.20 -6.76
CA ALA A 28 8.58 20.58 -6.32
C ALA A 28 9.71 19.81 -7.04
N GLY A 29 9.38 18.88 -7.94
CA GLY A 29 10.31 17.94 -8.58
C GLY A 29 11.00 16.96 -7.62
N ARG A 30 10.63 16.96 -6.33
CA ARG A 30 11.24 16.13 -5.29
C ARG A 30 10.26 15.78 -4.18
N ALA A 31 10.44 14.62 -3.59
CA ALA A 31 9.82 14.22 -2.33
C ALA A 31 10.74 14.53 -1.15
N ILE A 32 10.15 14.84 0.01
CA ILE A 32 10.86 15.09 1.27
C ILE A 32 10.37 14.06 2.29
N ASP A 33 11.30 13.30 2.86
CA ASP A 33 11.00 12.39 3.96
C ASP A 33 10.69 13.20 5.23
N PRO A 34 9.49 13.05 5.84
CA PRO A 34 9.09 13.89 6.96
C PRO A 34 9.84 13.58 8.27
N HIS A 35 10.52 12.44 8.36
CA HIS A 35 11.26 12.01 9.56
C HIS A 35 12.73 12.42 9.51
N THR A 36 13.33 12.37 8.32
CA THR A 36 14.77 12.60 8.12
C THR A 36 15.06 13.93 7.42
N GLY A 37 14.08 14.52 6.77
CA GLY A 37 14.27 15.68 5.89
C GLY A 37 14.94 15.33 4.55
N ALA A 38 15.30 14.07 4.32
CA ALA A 38 16.00 13.65 3.12
C ALA A 38 15.15 13.86 1.86
N THR A 39 15.79 14.35 0.81
CA THR A 39 15.19 14.65 -0.48
C THR A 39 15.41 13.50 -1.47
N SER A 40 14.41 13.20 -2.29
CA SER A 40 14.50 12.17 -3.32
C SER A 40 13.72 12.54 -4.57
N CYS A 41 14.18 12.10 -5.73
CA CYS A 41 13.40 12.23 -6.97
C CYS A 41 12.13 11.35 -6.87
N TYR A 42 11.09 11.69 -7.64
CA TYR A 42 9.83 10.94 -7.58
C TYR A 42 9.96 9.44 -7.89
N PRO A 43 10.78 9.00 -8.87
CA PRO A 43 11.02 7.57 -9.08
C PRO A 43 11.59 6.83 -7.86
N CYS A 44 12.60 7.38 -7.21
CA CYS A 44 13.17 6.77 -5.99
C CYS A 44 12.16 6.80 -4.82
N SER A 45 11.35 7.86 -4.73
CA SER A 45 10.28 7.94 -3.73
C SER A 45 9.22 6.86 -3.96
N ASP A 46 8.85 6.60 -5.22
CA ASP A 46 7.88 5.56 -5.60
C ASP A 46 8.38 4.15 -5.31
N GLU A 47 9.64 3.86 -5.62
CA GLU A 47 10.28 2.59 -5.25
C GLU A 47 10.27 2.40 -3.72
N ARG A 48 10.69 3.43 -2.98
CA ARG A 48 10.68 3.40 -1.52
C ARG A 48 9.27 3.22 -0.94
N ALA A 49 8.26 3.84 -1.55
CA ALA A 49 6.87 3.70 -1.12
C ALA A 49 6.32 2.29 -1.38
N ARG A 50 6.64 1.68 -2.53
CA ARG A 50 6.32 0.28 -2.83
C ARG A 50 6.94 -0.64 -1.79
N ASP A 51 8.25 -0.53 -1.55
CA ASP A 51 8.98 -1.31 -0.54
C ASP A 51 8.51 -1.06 0.91
N ALA A 52 7.98 0.13 1.20
CA ALA A 52 7.40 0.42 2.50
C ALA A 52 6.04 -0.27 2.66
N MET A 53 5.21 -0.29 1.62
CA MET A 53 3.89 -0.92 1.66
C MET A 53 3.99 -2.43 1.86
N THR A 54 4.95 -3.11 1.23
CA THR A 54 5.13 -4.58 1.37
C THR A 54 5.32 -5.02 2.83
N ARG A 55 5.96 -4.17 3.64
CA ARG A 55 6.27 -4.42 5.07
C ARG A 55 5.25 -3.82 6.04
N ALA A 56 4.33 -2.99 5.56
CA ALA A 56 3.42 -2.24 6.42
C ALA A 56 2.16 -3.04 6.79
N ASN A 57 1.59 -2.72 7.96
CA ASN A 57 0.24 -3.17 8.34
C ASN A 57 -0.81 -2.08 8.07
N THR A 58 -0.38 -0.83 7.94
CA THR A 58 -1.21 0.33 7.59
C THR A 58 -0.39 1.20 6.65
N PHE A 59 -1.02 1.72 5.60
CA PHE A 59 -0.35 2.53 4.60
C PHE A 59 -1.24 3.69 4.15
N VAL A 60 -0.64 4.79 3.71
CA VAL A 60 -1.36 5.92 3.10
C VAL A 60 -1.10 5.87 1.60
N ALA A 61 -2.17 5.78 0.83
CA ALA A 61 -2.15 5.72 -0.62
C ALA A 61 -3.18 6.70 -1.19
N TYR A 62 -3.25 6.78 -2.52
CA TYR A 62 -4.31 7.48 -3.24
C TYR A 62 -5.12 6.47 -4.03
N VAL A 63 -6.43 6.66 -4.08
CA VAL A 63 -7.26 5.92 -5.03
C VAL A 63 -7.12 6.61 -6.38
N SER A 64 -6.83 5.87 -7.45
CA SER A 64 -6.76 6.45 -8.80
C SER A 64 -8.06 7.17 -9.14
N THR A 65 -8.01 8.13 -10.06
CA THR A 65 -9.21 8.83 -10.57
C THR A 65 -10.20 7.86 -11.21
N HIS A 66 -9.72 6.73 -11.75
CA HIS A 66 -10.54 5.67 -12.33
C HIS A 66 -11.09 4.68 -11.28
N GLY A 67 -10.59 4.71 -10.04
CA GLY A 67 -11.06 3.84 -8.96
C GLY A 67 -10.60 2.38 -9.05
N ASP A 68 -9.60 2.09 -9.88
CA ASP A 68 -9.14 0.75 -10.22
C ASP A 68 -7.82 0.35 -9.53
N THR A 69 -7.09 1.33 -9.00
CA THR A 69 -5.75 1.12 -8.44
C THR A 69 -5.51 2.02 -7.23
N LEU A 70 -4.65 1.54 -6.33
CA LEU A 70 -4.01 2.38 -5.32
C LEU A 70 -2.66 2.85 -5.86
N THR A 71 -2.37 4.13 -5.68
CA THR A 71 -1.13 4.76 -6.16
C THR A 71 -0.39 5.50 -5.05
N THR A 72 0.91 5.70 -5.26
CA THR A 72 1.70 6.69 -4.53
C THR A 72 1.26 8.11 -4.91
N TRP A 73 1.78 9.12 -4.21
CA TRP A 73 1.52 10.52 -4.56
C TRP A 73 2.04 10.87 -5.98
N PRO A 74 3.25 10.45 -6.41
CA PRO A 74 3.68 10.64 -7.80
C PRO A 74 2.92 9.82 -8.84
N GLY A 75 2.04 8.89 -8.44
CA GLY A 75 1.22 8.08 -9.34
C GLY A 75 1.75 6.68 -9.62
N GLY A 76 2.81 6.24 -8.95
CA GLY A 76 3.31 4.87 -9.02
C GLY A 76 2.27 3.86 -8.51
N HIS A 77 2.13 2.72 -9.20
CA HIS A 77 1.20 1.66 -8.83
C HIS A 77 1.63 0.97 -7.52
N LEU A 78 0.66 0.78 -6.62
CA LEU A 78 0.85 0.08 -5.34
C LEU A 78 0.03 -1.22 -5.25
N ALA A 79 -1.23 -1.16 -5.65
CA ALA A 79 -2.15 -2.28 -5.56
C ALA A 79 -3.30 -2.14 -6.56
N THR A 80 -3.87 -3.27 -6.96
CA THR A 80 -5.05 -3.32 -7.83
C THR A 80 -6.31 -3.46 -6.96
N ILE A 81 -7.31 -2.63 -7.21
CA ILE A 81 -8.62 -2.68 -6.54
C ILE A 81 -9.44 -3.82 -7.16
N ASP A 82 -10.13 -4.61 -6.33
CA ASP A 82 -10.92 -5.77 -6.79
C ASP A 82 -12.17 -5.32 -7.56
N PRO A 83 -12.25 -5.48 -8.89
CA PRO A 83 -13.35 -4.94 -9.68
C PRO A 83 -14.71 -5.59 -9.35
N ALA A 84 -14.73 -6.74 -8.69
CA ALA A 84 -15.96 -7.43 -8.30
C ALA A 84 -16.57 -6.90 -6.99
N ASP A 85 -15.88 -5.99 -6.28
CA ASP A 85 -16.34 -5.51 -4.99
C ASP A 85 -17.47 -4.47 -5.12
N THR A 86 -18.69 -4.94 -4.86
CA THR A 86 -19.91 -4.11 -4.85
C THR A 86 -19.84 -2.91 -3.90
N HIS A 87 -18.99 -2.94 -2.87
CA HIS A 87 -18.83 -1.85 -1.90
C HIS A 87 -18.09 -0.61 -2.46
N GLN A 88 -17.62 -0.68 -3.70
CA GLN A 88 -17.11 0.46 -4.46
C GLN A 88 -18.21 1.40 -4.93
N THR A 89 -19.47 0.93 -4.99
CA THR A 89 -20.62 1.81 -5.23
C THR A 89 -20.89 2.62 -3.97
N GLY A 90 -20.45 3.87 -3.99
CA GLY A 90 -20.44 4.75 -2.83
C GLY A 90 -21.78 4.81 -2.11
N ARG A 91 -21.77 4.67 -0.77
CA ARG A 91 -22.96 4.70 0.07
C ARG A 91 -23.06 6.03 0.82
N ARG A 92 -24.20 6.72 0.69
CA ARG A 92 -24.48 7.91 1.50
C ARG A 92 -24.44 7.55 2.99
N THR A 93 -23.64 8.31 3.73
CA THR A 93 -23.42 8.15 5.16
C THR A 93 -23.52 9.51 5.82
N TYR A 94 -24.15 9.55 6.99
CA TYR A 94 -24.26 10.76 7.80
C TYR A 94 -23.16 10.78 8.87
N THR A 95 -22.55 11.95 9.07
CA THR A 95 -21.65 12.20 10.20
C THR A 95 -22.48 12.39 11.48
N PRO A 96 -21.89 12.22 12.68
CA PRO A 96 -22.60 12.50 13.94
C PRO A 96 -23.14 13.94 14.04
N SER A 97 -22.51 14.88 13.32
CA SER A 97 -22.95 16.28 13.22
C SER A 97 -24.06 16.52 12.19
N GLY A 98 -24.56 15.49 11.50
CA GLY A 98 -25.63 15.59 10.50
C GLY A 98 -25.16 15.91 9.07
N GLY A 99 -23.86 16.09 8.84
CA GLY A 99 -23.29 16.24 7.50
C GLY A 99 -23.39 14.94 6.69
N MET A 100 -23.56 15.04 5.38
CA MET A 100 -23.69 13.86 4.50
C MET A 100 -22.47 13.74 3.59
N TRP A 101 -21.94 12.53 3.46
CA TRP A 101 -20.86 12.22 2.52
C TRP A 101 -21.06 10.86 1.87
N THR A 102 -20.41 10.64 0.74
CA THR A 102 -20.44 9.36 0.02
C THR A 102 -19.27 8.51 0.49
N ARG A 103 -19.57 7.41 1.18
CA ARG A 103 -18.58 6.47 1.71
C ARG A 103 -18.29 5.37 0.71
N HIS A 104 -17.04 5.26 0.29
CA HIS A 104 -16.53 4.14 -0.50
C HIS A 104 -15.71 3.20 0.38
N VAL A 105 -15.90 1.90 0.23
CA VAL A 105 -15.00 0.89 0.81
C VAL A 105 -14.20 0.29 -0.33
N TRP A 106 -12.90 0.18 -0.12
CA TRP A 106 -11.97 -0.31 -1.12
C TRP A 106 -11.32 -1.57 -0.61
N HIS A 107 -11.32 -2.62 -1.44
CA HIS A 107 -10.49 -3.79 -1.26
C HIS A 107 -9.47 -3.86 -2.38
N ALA A 108 -8.19 -3.99 -2.03
CA ALA A 108 -7.10 -4.01 -2.99
C ALA A 108 -6.11 -5.15 -2.70
N THR A 109 -5.40 -5.57 -3.73
CA THR A 109 -4.33 -6.58 -3.67
C THR A 109 -3.04 -5.98 -4.21
N ASP A 110 -1.99 -5.97 -3.40
CA ASP A 110 -0.65 -5.52 -3.81
C ASP A 110 0.06 -6.57 -4.69
N ILE A 111 1.21 -6.20 -5.25
CA ILE A 111 1.98 -7.05 -6.17
C ILE A 111 2.44 -8.37 -5.54
N ASP A 112 2.60 -8.40 -4.22
CA ASP A 112 2.99 -9.60 -3.44
C ASP A 112 1.77 -10.43 -3.00
N GLY A 113 0.56 -10.06 -3.44
CA GLY A 113 -0.69 -10.71 -3.06
C GLY A 113 -1.23 -10.30 -1.69
N GLY A 114 -0.61 -9.32 -1.04
CA GLY A 114 -1.06 -8.73 0.21
C GLY A 114 -2.39 -8.00 0.03
N ARG A 115 -3.35 -8.26 0.91
CA ARG A 115 -4.71 -7.70 0.80
C ARG A 115 -4.92 -6.52 1.71
N TRP A 116 -5.60 -5.50 1.21
CA TRP A 116 -5.78 -4.22 1.86
C TRP A 116 -7.26 -3.83 1.88
N THR A 117 -7.67 -3.13 2.94
CA THR A 117 -8.98 -2.49 3.02
C THR A 117 -8.85 -1.05 3.49
N GLY A 118 -9.65 -0.15 2.93
CA GLY A 118 -9.70 1.24 3.35
C GLY A 118 -11.03 1.88 3.04
N VAL A 119 -11.23 3.08 3.58
CA VAL A 119 -12.45 3.87 3.39
C VAL A 119 -12.07 5.30 3.06
N ASN A 120 -12.66 5.88 2.03
CA ASN A 120 -12.54 7.30 1.72
C ASN A 120 -13.82 7.82 1.03
N GLY A 121 -13.77 9.07 0.58
CA GLY A 121 -14.88 9.77 -0.09
C GLY A 121 -15.06 9.48 -1.59
N GLY A 122 -14.22 8.64 -2.19
CA GLY A 122 -14.28 8.32 -3.62
C GLY A 122 -12.92 8.26 -4.33
N PRO A 123 -12.93 8.03 -5.66
CA PRO A 123 -11.75 8.05 -6.52
C PRO A 123 -10.99 9.39 -6.46
N GLY A 124 -9.69 9.38 -6.72
CA GLY A 124 -8.82 10.57 -6.73
C GLY A 124 -8.46 11.13 -5.34
N LEU A 125 -8.96 10.54 -4.26
CA LEU A 125 -8.71 11.00 -2.89
C LEU A 125 -7.71 10.10 -2.16
N VAL A 126 -7.01 10.70 -1.20
CA VAL A 126 -6.16 9.98 -0.25
C VAL A 126 -6.98 8.95 0.54
N ILE A 127 -6.36 7.82 0.85
CA ILE A 127 -6.93 6.74 1.62
C ILE A 127 -5.90 6.17 2.58
N ARG A 128 -6.32 5.94 3.82
CA ARG A 128 -5.57 5.09 4.75
C ARG A 128 -6.09 3.67 4.61
N VAL A 129 -5.20 2.74 4.26
CA VAL A 129 -5.50 1.32 4.10
C VAL A 129 -4.87 0.51 5.20
N HIS A 130 -5.53 -0.59 5.57
CA HIS A 130 -5.08 -1.56 6.54
C HIS A 130 -4.92 -2.91 5.88
N ARG A 131 -3.80 -3.59 6.15
CA ARG A 131 -3.57 -4.94 5.66
C ARG A 131 -4.55 -5.88 6.35
N LEU A 132 -5.28 -6.64 5.56
CA LEU A 132 -6.17 -7.68 6.05
C LEU A 132 -5.32 -8.80 6.65
N ARG A 133 -5.62 -9.19 7.89
CA ARG A 133 -5.06 -10.41 8.50
C ARG A 133 -5.74 -11.64 7.90
N ALA A 134 -5.53 -11.86 6.61
CA ALA A 134 -6.00 -13.01 5.87
C ALA A 134 -4.81 -13.92 5.58
N CYS A 135 -5.06 -15.22 5.55
CA CYS A 135 -4.06 -16.21 5.25
C CYS A 135 -3.66 -16.11 3.76
N THR A 136 -2.37 -15.89 3.51
CA THR A 136 -1.73 -15.78 2.19
C THR A 136 -1.27 -17.13 1.65
N TRP A 137 -1.64 -18.24 2.31
CA TRP A 137 -1.38 -19.58 1.78
C TRP A 137 -2.12 -19.78 0.45
N GLN A 138 -1.34 -20.03 -0.60
CA GLN A 138 -1.84 -20.32 -1.93
C GLN A 138 -2.39 -21.76 -1.97
N THR A 139 -3.68 -21.88 -2.25
CA THR A 139 -4.41 -23.16 -2.26
C THR A 139 -4.42 -23.84 -3.63
N LYS A 140 -3.97 -23.15 -4.68
CA LYS A 140 -3.86 -23.69 -6.05
C LYS A 140 -2.58 -23.23 -6.70
N PHE A 141 -1.75 -24.20 -7.11
CA PHE A 141 -0.51 -23.98 -7.85
C PHE A 141 -0.68 -24.41 -9.32
N GLY A 142 -0.07 -23.65 -10.24
CA GLY A 142 0.03 -24.00 -11.65
C GLY A 142 -1.30 -23.93 -12.42
N ASN A 143 -1.21 -23.90 -13.76
CA ASN A 143 -2.30 -23.94 -14.75
C ASN A 143 -2.76 -22.58 -15.33
N GLY A 144 -1.97 -21.50 -15.19
CA GLY A 144 -2.28 -20.20 -15.81
C GLY A 144 -3.56 -19.52 -15.30
N ARG A 145 -4.07 -19.96 -14.13
CA ARG A 145 -5.22 -19.37 -13.44
C ARG A 145 -4.74 -18.47 -12.32
N ASP A 146 -5.52 -17.43 -12.02
CA ASP A 146 -5.23 -16.53 -10.91
C ASP A 146 -5.06 -17.33 -9.59
N PRO A 147 -4.02 -17.00 -8.81
CA PRO A 147 -3.75 -17.69 -7.56
C PRO A 147 -4.94 -17.56 -6.61
N ARG A 148 -5.38 -18.69 -6.05
CA ARG A 148 -6.42 -18.71 -5.01
C ARG A 148 -5.79 -18.86 -3.64
N TYR A 149 -6.18 -18.01 -2.70
CA TYR A 149 -5.64 -18.01 -1.35
C TYR A 149 -6.65 -18.57 -0.35
N CYS A 150 -6.17 -18.98 0.83
CA CYS A 150 -7.00 -19.57 1.87
C CYS A 150 -8.09 -18.64 2.41
N HIS A 151 -7.82 -17.33 2.47
CA HIS A 151 -8.72 -16.29 2.98
C HIS A 151 -9.18 -16.42 4.44
N ARG A 152 -8.87 -17.52 5.15
CA ARG A 152 -9.11 -17.63 6.59
C ARG A 152 -8.32 -16.56 7.33
N ARG A 153 -8.83 -16.13 8.49
CA ARG A 153 -8.12 -15.21 9.38
C ARG A 153 -6.71 -15.73 9.69
N ALA A 154 -5.71 -14.90 9.42
CA ALA A 154 -4.35 -15.16 9.82
C ALA A 154 -4.18 -14.97 11.33
N THR A 155 -3.45 -15.90 11.94
CA THR A 155 -3.11 -15.88 13.37
C THR A 155 -1.61 -16.02 13.59
N HIS A 156 -0.83 -16.29 12.54
CA HIS A 156 0.63 -16.41 12.59
C HIS A 156 1.26 -15.63 11.45
N ALA A 157 2.47 -15.14 11.67
CA ALA A 157 3.36 -14.58 10.67
C ALA A 157 4.53 -15.55 10.45
N GLY A 158 4.86 -15.82 9.19
CA GLY A 158 6.05 -16.57 8.78
C GLY A 158 7.30 -15.69 8.73
N GLN A 159 8.30 -16.15 7.99
CA GLN A 159 9.62 -15.53 7.93
C GLN A 159 9.58 -14.13 7.28
N GLY A 160 8.73 -13.92 6.27
CA GLY A 160 8.44 -12.62 5.64
C GLY A 160 7.53 -11.70 6.47
N GLY A 161 7.18 -12.08 7.71
CA GLY A 161 6.48 -11.21 8.65
C GLY A 161 5.09 -10.78 8.16
N ALA A 162 4.97 -9.52 7.74
CA ALA A 162 3.72 -8.94 7.28
C ALA A 162 3.21 -9.55 5.96
N VAL A 163 4.08 -10.20 5.19
CA VAL A 163 3.77 -10.79 3.87
C VAL A 163 3.33 -12.26 4.02
N ASP A 164 3.96 -12.98 4.94
CA ASP A 164 3.70 -14.41 5.17
C ASP A 164 2.67 -14.61 6.28
N LEU A 165 1.42 -14.24 6.02
CA LEU A 165 0.37 -14.40 7.00
C LEU A 165 -0.31 -15.76 6.87
N TYR A 166 -0.31 -16.56 7.93
CA TYR A 166 -0.92 -17.88 7.92
C TYR A 166 -2.05 -18.02 8.95
N CYS A 167 -3.13 -18.69 8.56
CA CYS A 167 -4.10 -19.20 9.53
C CYS A 167 -3.44 -20.33 10.34
N ARG A 168 -4.00 -20.69 11.50
CA ARG A 168 -3.45 -21.76 12.35
C ARG A 168 -3.18 -23.07 11.61
N THR A 169 -4.04 -23.44 10.64
CA THR A 169 -3.86 -24.64 9.83
C THR A 169 -2.65 -24.53 8.91
N HIS A 170 -2.56 -23.45 8.13
CA HIS A 170 -1.45 -23.28 7.18
C HIS A 170 -0.13 -22.94 7.86
N ALA A 171 -0.14 -22.33 9.05
CA ALA A 171 1.07 -22.12 9.83
C ALA A 171 1.74 -23.45 10.22
N ARG A 172 0.93 -24.47 10.54
CA ARG A 172 1.43 -25.83 10.79
C ARG A 172 1.99 -26.45 9.52
N GLN A 173 1.25 -26.37 8.41
CA GLN A 173 1.71 -26.92 7.13
C GLN A 173 3.02 -26.27 6.63
N VAL A 174 3.17 -24.96 6.81
CA VAL A 174 4.41 -24.23 6.50
C VAL A 174 5.59 -24.77 7.33
N PHE A 175 5.38 -24.98 8.63
CA PHE A 175 6.39 -25.58 9.50
C PHE A 175 6.73 -27.00 9.06
N ASP A 176 5.71 -27.83 8.77
CA ASP A 176 5.89 -29.23 8.40
C ASP A 176 6.60 -29.37 7.03
N LEU A 177 6.31 -28.48 6.07
CA LEU A 177 6.85 -28.55 4.70
C LEU A 177 8.22 -27.89 4.53
N TYR A 178 8.43 -26.75 5.18
CA TYR A 178 9.61 -25.90 4.94
C TYR A 178 10.50 -25.74 6.19
N GLY A 179 10.09 -26.28 7.34
CA GLY A 179 10.80 -26.07 8.60
C GLY A 179 10.73 -24.64 9.13
N TRP A 180 9.87 -23.79 8.55
CA TRP A 180 9.80 -22.38 8.90
C TRP A 180 9.06 -22.17 10.22
N THR A 181 9.73 -21.52 11.16
CA THR A 181 9.09 -21.07 12.39
C THR A 181 8.12 -19.93 12.10
N THR A 182 6.93 -19.99 12.70
CA THR A 182 5.94 -18.91 12.62
C THR A 182 5.72 -18.28 13.98
N THR A 183 5.47 -16.98 14.01
CA THR A 183 5.23 -16.21 15.23
C THR A 183 3.75 -15.88 15.35
N ALA A 184 3.16 -16.11 16.52
CA ALA A 184 1.75 -15.76 16.74
C ALA A 184 1.53 -14.24 16.59
N LEU A 185 0.51 -13.86 15.82
CA LEU A 185 0.13 -12.46 15.70
C LEU A 185 -0.49 -11.99 17.02
N PRO A 186 -0.15 -10.79 17.52
CA PRO A 186 -0.77 -10.26 18.73
C PRO A 186 -2.29 -10.17 18.54
N PRO A 187 -3.11 -10.41 19.57
CA PRO A 187 -4.56 -10.25 19.46
C PRO A 187 -4.87 -8.86 18.90
N ARG A 188 -5.90 -8.74 18.06
CA ARG A 188 -6.39 -7.41 17.68
C ARG A 188 -6.82 -6.75 18.98
N THR A 189 -6.11 -5.71 19.41
CA THR A 189 -6.68 -4.73 20.32
C THR A 189 -7.95 -4.27 19.64
N LEU A 190 -9.11 -4.66 20.18
CA LEU A 190 -10.35 -4.00 19.83
C LEU A 190 -10.09 -2.53 20.16
N ALA A 191 -10.14 -1.67 19.14
CA ALA A 191 -10.23 -0.25 19.40
C ALA A 191 -11.39 -0.09 20.38
N ARG A 192 -11.13 0.34 21.62
CA ARG A 192 -12.20 0.72 22.54
C ARG A 192 -12.98 1.81 21.81
N PRO A 193 -14.27 1.61 21.49
CA PRO A 193 -15.09 2.72 21.08
C PRO A 193 -15.32 3.56 22.34
N GLY A 194 -14.86 4.82 22.33
CA GLY A 194 -15.21 5.81 23.35
C GLY A 194 -14.09 6.10 24.37
N ALA A 195 -13.44 7.23 24.16
CA ALA A 195 -13.34 8.28 25.17
C ALA A 195 -13.88 9.56 24.54
#